data_AF-A0A971U6U5-F1
#
_entry.id   AF-A0A971U6U5-F1
#
_cell.length_a   1.000
_cell.length_b   1.000
_cell.length_c   1.000
_cell.angle_alpha   90.00
_cell.angle_beta   90.00
_cell.angle_gamma   90.00
#
_symmetry.space_group_name_H-M   'P 1'
#
loop_
_entity.id
_entity.type
_entity.pdbx_description
1 polymer ?
#
loop_
_entity_poly.entity_id
_entity_poly.type
_entity_poly.pdbx_seq_one_letter_code
_entity_poly.pdbx_strand_id
1 'polypeptide(L)'
;MSKNGTAAMREHGGATDDNGGNHRQAHSTAGQARPQPLHGSIVRGIWTKPVHGSVHMLHTPPAWALDVDDVQAAERGGATMIHIHDLETRHHYWATIETLRRRGFPLNRGYGDQLGLLLQYWAPLPEEAQAASHATPQHGTTATGPLAVQGVLW
;
A
#
# COMPACT_ATOMS: atom_id res chain seq x y z
N MET A 1 -73.30 3.70 19.57
CA MET A 1 -74.07 2.86 20.53
C MET A 1 -73.84 1.39 20.16
N SER A 2 -73.55 0.56 21.19
CA SER A 2 -73.40 -0.92 21.20
C SER A 2 -72.13 -1.48 20.53
N LYS A 3 -71.09 -1.98 21.25
CA LYS A 3 -70.94 -3.10 22.23
C LYS A 3 -71.35 -4.45 21.61
N ASN A 4 -70.67 -5.60 21.76
CA ASN A 4 -69.45 -6.08 22.43
C ASN A 4 -69.22 -7.52 21.89
N GLY A 5 -67.97 -8.00 21.87
CA GLY A 5 -67.62 -9.39 21.55
C GLY A 5 -66.40 -9.87 22.34
N THR A 6 -66.67 -10.29 23.58
CA THR A 6 -65.93 -11.09 24.60
C THR A 6 -64.92 -12.11 24.01
N ALA A 7 -63.61 -11.98 24.26
CA ALA A 7 -62.77 -12.43 25.40
C ALA A 7 -62.24 -13.89 25.33
N ALA A 8 -60.91 -14.03 25.39
CA ALA A 8 -60.14 -15.10 26.07
C ALA A 8 -58.64 -14.73 25.94
N MET A 9 -58.00 -14.16 26.97
CA MET A 9 -57.42 -14.85 28.14
C MET A 9 -56.22 -15.73 27.79
N ARG A 10 -55.01 -15.20 28.04
CA ARG A 10 -53.87 -15.87 28.69
C ARG A 10 -52.79 -14.85 29.01
N GLU A 11 -52.76 -14.43 30.27
CA GLU A 11 -51.56 -13.88 30.92
C GLU A 11 -50.65 -15.05 31.32
N HIS A 12 -49.33 -14.85 31.27
CA HIS A 12 -48.31 -15.29 32.23
C HIS A 12 -46.92 -15.30 31.59
N GLY A 13 -45.95 -14.67 32.27
CA GLY A 13 -44.50 -14.76 32.04
C GLY A 13 -43.95 -13.55 31.29
N GLY A 14 -43.33 -12.56 31.92
CA GLY A 14 -42.30 -12.71 32.95
C GLY A 14 -40.97 -12.33 32.29
N ALA A 15 -40.55 -11.08 32.51
CA ALA A 15 -39.26 -10.57 32.10
C ALA A 15 -38.14 -11.33 32.82
N THR A 16 -37.15 -11.80 32.08
CA THR A 16 -35.75 -11.82 32.49
C THR A 16 -34.87 -11.60 31.28
N ASP A 17 -33.99 -10.63 31.43
CA ASP A 17 -32.97 -10.21 30.51
C ASP A 17 -31.94 -11.33 30.34
N ASP A 18 -31.78 -11.84 29.11
CA ASP A 18 -30.56 -12.57 28.74
C ASP A 18 -29.96 -11.91 27.51
N ASN A 19 -29.28 -10.81 27.83
CA ASN A 19 -28.20 -10.19 27.08
C ASN A 19 -27.13 -11.25 26.75
N GLY A 20 -27.37 -12.01 25.69
CA GLY A 20 -26.41 -12.89 25.03
C GLY A 20 -25.34 -12.07 24.28
N GLY A 21 -24.64 -11.21 25.00
CA GLY A 21 -23.44 -10.55 24.55
C GLY A 21 -22.35 -11.59 24.32
N ASN A 22 -22.26 -12.14 23.11
CA ASN A 22 -21.00 -12.71 22.66
C ASN A 22 -20.11 -11.57 22.13
N HIS A 23 -19.69 -10.74 23.07
CA HIS A 23 -18.58 -9.83 22.94
C HIS A 23 -17.31 -10.65 22.75
N ARG A 24 -16.99 -10.95 21.49
CA ARG A 24 -15.60 -10.99 21.02
C ARG A 24 -15.48 -10.15 19.76
N GLN A 25 -16.05 -8.94 19.80
CA GLN A 25 -15.35 -7.81 19.19
C GLN A 25 -14.05 -7.69 19.99
N ALA A 26 -13.00 -8.34 19.51
CA ALA A 26 -11.66 -7.99 19.92
C ALA A 26 -11.47 -6.54 19.47
N HIS A 27 -11.81 -5.60 20.36
CA HIS A 27 -11.38 -4.22 20.28
C HIS A 27 -9.87 -4.25 20.49
N SER A 28 -9.14 -4.64 19.44
CA SER A 28 -7.73 -4.32 19.35
C SER A 28 -7.69 -2.80 19.35
N THR A 29 -7.32 -2.28 20.51
CA THR A 29 -7.03 -0.89 20.82
C THR A 29 -6.44 -0.17 19.63
N ALA A 30 -7.05 0.96 19.30
CA ALA A 30 -6.64 1.95 18.34
C ALA A 30 -5.17 2.35 18.49
N GLY A 31 -4.26 1.59 17.86
CA GLY A 31 -3.18 2.20 17.10
C GLY A 31 -3.81 2.62 15.79
N GLN A 32 -3.71 3.90 15.40
CA GLN A 32 -4.21 4.39 14.11
C GLN A 32 -3.97 3.33 13.03
N ALA A 33 -5.05 2.72 12.53
CA ALA A 33 -4.93 1.70 11.50
C ALA A 33 -4.22 2.35 10.33
N ARG A 34 -2.95 2.00 10.13
CA ARG A 34 -2.18 2.55 9.03
C ARG A 34 -2.95 2.25 7.75
N PRO A 35 -3.14 3.22 6.85
CA PRO A 35 -3.81 2.97 5.60
C PRO A 35 -3.13 1.77 4.93
N GLN A 36 -3.91 0.74 4.65
CA GLN A 36 -3.43 -0.47 3.98
C GLN A 36 -3.85 -0.40 2.51
N PRO A 37 -3.00 -0.89 1.59
CA PRO A 37 -3.42 -1.11 0.22
C PRO A 37 -4.59 -2.12 0.20
N LEU A 38 -5.50 -1.94 -0.75
CA LEU A 38 -6.59 -2.87 -1.02
C LEU A 38 -6.04 -4.19 -1.57
N HIS A 39 -4.98 -4.15 -2.37
CA HIS A 39 -4.32 -5.33 -2.91
C HIS A 39 -2.91 -5.50 -2.36
N GLY A 40 -2.63 -6.67 -1.78
CA GLY A 40 -1.31 -7.00 -1.22
C GLY A 40 -1.17 -6.63 0.25
N SER A 41 0.05 -6.70 0.78
CA SER A 41 0.33 -6.45 2.19
C SER A 41 1.67 -5.76 2.41
N ILE A 42 1.77 -4.98 3.48
CA ILE A 42 3.02 -4.30 3.86
C ILE A 42 3.72 -5.10 4.95
N VAL A 43 4.94 -5.54 4.70
CA VAL A 43 5.80 -6.23 5.67
C VAL A 43 7.17 -5.57 5.69
N ARG A 44 7.60 -5.09 6.86
CA ARG A 44 8.94 -4.46 7.04
C ARG A 44 9.25 -3.33 6.04
N GLY A 45 8.27 -2.51 5.70
CA GLY A 45 8.45 -1.40 4.75
C GLY A 45 8.45 -1.82 3.28
N ILE A 46 8.04 -3.05 2.99
CA ILE A 46 7.91 -3.59 1.63
C ILE A 46 6.44 -3.88 1.38
N TRP A 47 5.88 -3.32 0.32
CA TRP A 47 4.56 -3.72 -0.17
C TRP A 47 4.69 -4.88 -1.14
N THR A 48 4.13 -6.03 -0.79
CA THR A 48 4.14 -7.24 -1.61
C THR A 48 2.77 -7.49 -2.23
N LYS A 49 2.75 -7.74 -3.53
CA LYS A 49 1.54 -8.13 -4.27
C LYS A 49 1.81 -9.36 -5.15
N PRO A 50 1.13 -10.50 -4.89
CA PRO A 50 1.17 -11.63 -5.80
C PRO A 50 0.34 -11.34 -7.05
N VAL A 51 0.86 -11.69 -8.22
CA VAL A 51 0.21 -11.44 -9.52
C VAL A 51 0.34 -12.66 -10.42
N HIS A 52 -0.44 -12.68 -11.50
CA HIS A 52 -0.31 -13.65 -12.58
C HIS A 52 0.08 -12.89 -13.85
N GLY A 53 1.23 -13.21 -14.45
CA GLY A 53 1.75 -12.53 -15.64
C GLY A 53 0.77 -12.49 -16.81
N SER A 54 0.11 -13.61 -17.10
CA SER A 54 -0.88 -13.75 -18.17
C SER A 54 -2.08 -12.79 -18.07
N VAL A 55 -2.38 -12.29 -16.87
CA VAL A 55 -3.52 -11.42 -16.59
C VAL A 55 -3.09 -9.98 -16.31
N HIS A 56 -1.99 -9.77 -15.60
CA HIS A 56 -1.63 -8.47 -15.01
C HIS A 56 -0.45 -7.79 -15.69
N MET A 57 0.36 -8.51 -16.48
CA MET A 57 1.49 -7.92 -17.18
C MET A 57 1.01 -7.24 -18.46
N LEU A 58 1.42 -6.00 -18.68
CA LEU A 58 1.23 -5.34 -19.96
C LEU A 58 2.16 -5.96 -20.99
N HIS A 59 1.65 -6.26 -22.18
CA HIS A 59 2.47 -6.83 -23.27
C HIS A 59 3.17 -5.75 -24.11
N THR A 60 2.56 -4.57 -24.26
CA THR A 60 3.09 -3.48 -25.10
C THR A 60 2.81 -2.12 -24.45
N PRO A 61 3.82 -1.46 -23.87
CA PRO A 61 5.16 -2.00 -23.57
C PRO A 61 5.14 -3.03 -22.42
N PRO A 62 6.13 -3.95 -22.33
CA PRO A 62 6.27 -4.88 -21.21
C PRO A 62 6.43 -4.16 -19.87
N ALA A 63 5.43 -4.28 -18.99
CA ALA A 63 5.39 -3.56 -17.72
C ALA A 63 4.44 -4.20 -16.71
N TRP A 64 4.67 -3.90 -15.43
CA TRP A 64 3.72 -4.15 -14.36
C TRP A 64 2.95 -2.87 -14.03
N ALA A 65 1.62 -2.95 -14.04
CA ALA A 65 0.75 -1.85 -13.65
C ALA A 65 0.27 -2.02 -12.20
N LEU A 66 0.39 -0.96 -11.41
CA LEU A 66 0.00 -0.92 -10.01
C LEU A 66 -1.07 0.14 -9.82
N ASP A 67 -2.05 -0.16 -8.99
CA ASP A 67 -3.13 0.79 -8.67
C ASP A 67 -2.55 1.99 -7.90
N VAL A 68 -2.91 3.20 -8.30
CA VAL A 68 -2.38 4.42 -7.67
C VAL A 68 -2.79 4.48 -6.20
N ASP A 69 -4.01 4.06 -5.88
CA ASP A 69 -4.53 4.08 -4.50
C ASP A 69 -3.78 3.09 -3.60
N ASP A 70 -3.45 1.91 -4.12
CA ASP A 70 -2.64 0.92 -3.41
C ASP A 70 -1.22 1.45 -3.16
N VAL A 71 -0.58 2.03 -4.19
CA VAL A 71 0.77 2.61 -4.04
C VAL A 71 0.78 3.69 -2.98
N GLN A 72 -0.20 4.60 -3.01
CA GLN A 72 -0.30 5.67 -2.02
C GLN A 72 -0.61 5.14 -0.61
N ALA A 73 -1.48 4.14 -0.49
CA ALA A 73 -1.78 3.53 0.80
C ALA A 73 -0.54 2.80 1.35
N ALA A 74 0.18 2.08 0.50
CA ALA A 74 1.45 1.43 0.84
C ALA A 74 2.48 2.46 1.34
N GLU A 75 2.67 3.55 0.60
CA GLU A 75 3.59 4.64 0.96
C GLU A 75 3.21 5.27 2.32
N ARG A 76 1.93 5.62 2.52
CA ARG A 76 1.43 6.11 3.81
C ARG A 76 1.53 5.08 4.94
N GLY A 77 1.47 3.79 4.61
CA GLY A 77 1.68 2.67 5.53
C GLY A 77 3.15 2.46 5.93
N GLY A 78 4.07 3.19 5.30
CA GLY A 78 5.50 3.15 5.55
C GLY A 78 6.28 2.24 4.60
N ALA A 79 5.67 1.81 3.48
CA ALA A 79 6.40 1.11 2.45
C ALA A 79 7.31 2.08 1.69
N THR A 80 8.53 1.67 1.41
CA THR A 80 9.49 2.39 0.55
C THR A 80 9.84 1.58 -0.71
N MET A 81 9.57 0.27 -0.65
CA MET A 81 9.85 -0.69 -1.71
C MET A 81 8.63 -1.52 -2.05
N ILE A 82 8.58 -1.96 -3.30
CA ILE A 82 7.51 -2.74 -3.90
C ILE A 82 8.10 -4.08 -4.32
N HIS A 83 7.38 -5.15 -4.03
CA HIS A 83 7.71 -6.51 -4.44
C HIS A 83 6.52 -7.13 -5.18
N ILE A 84 6.72 -7.42 -6.45
CA ILE A 84 5.78 -8.20 -7.26
C ILE A 84 6.31 -9.63 -7.37
N HIS A 85 5.46 -10.58 -7.00
CA HIS A 85 5.74 -12.00 -7.15
C HIS A 85 4.80 -12.56 -8.20
N ASP A 86 5.34 -12.87 -9.37
CA ASP A 86 4.58 -13.54 -10.42
C ASP A 86 4.44 -15.03 -10.07
N LEU A 87 3.21 -15.45 -9.80
CA LEU A 87 2.89 -16.79 -9.36
C LEU A 87 3.02 -17.83 -10.48
N GLU A 88 2.99 -17.40 -11.75
CA GLU A 88 3.09 -18.29 -12.90
C GLU A 88 4.55 -18.64 -13.20
N THR A 89 5.41 -17.62 -13.28
CA THR A 89 6.84 -17.81 -13.60
C THR A 89 7.73 -17.94 -12.38
N ARG A 90 7.20 -17.67 -11.18
CA ARG A 90 7.94 -17.61 -9.91
C ARG A 90 9.02 -16.52 -9.88
N HIS A 91 8.94 -15.55 -10.79
CA HIS A 91 9.85 -14.41 -10.81
C HIS A 91 9.49 -13.38 -9.74
N HIS A 92 10.54 -12.75 -9.21
CA HIS A 92 10.45 -11.67 -8.26
C HIS A 92 10.88 -10.38 -8.94
N TYR A 93 10.08 -9.33 -8.76
CA TYR A 93 10.35 -8.01 -9.31
C TYR A 93 10.34 -7.00 -8.17
N TRP A 94 11.45 -6.29 -8.02
CA TRP A 94 11.67 -5.31 -6.96
C TRP A 94 11.85 -3.92 -7.56
N ALA A 95 11.22 -2.92 -6.95
CA ALA A 95 11.41 -1.52 -7.28
C ALA A 95 11.15 -0.65 -6.06
N THR A 96 11.84 0.49 -5.93
CA THR A 96 11.47 1.48 -4.91
C THR A 96 10.25 2.27 -5.35
N ILE A 97 9.42 2.74 -4.40
CA ILE A 97 8.28 3.63 -4.71
C ILE A 97 8.78 4.87 -5.44
N GLU A 98 9.93 5.41 -5.04
CA GLU A 98 10.59 6.53 -5.70
C GLU A 98 10.90 6.25 -7.18
N THR A 99 11.37 5.06 -7.51
CA THR A 99 11.63 4.64 -8.89
C THR A 99 10.33 4.54 -9.69
N LEU A 100 9.28 3.96 -9.09
CA LEU A 100 7.95 3.92 -9.70
C LEU A 100 7.41 5.34 -9.99
N ARG A 101 7.56 6.29 -9.06
CA ARG A 101 7.10 7.67 -9.23
C ARG A 101 7.84 8.41 -10.34
N ARG A 102 9.17 8.21 -10.43
CA ARG A 102 10.01 8.90 -11.42
C ARG A 102 9.93 8.33 -12.82
N ARG A 103 9.89 7.00 -12.93
CA ARG A 103 10.03 6.27 -14.21
C ARG A 103 8.75 5.59 -14.65
N GLY A 104 7.75 5.53 -13.77
CA GLY A 104 6.45 5.00 -14.10
C GLY A 104 5.69 5.92 -15.04
N PHE A 105 4.75 5.34 -15.77
CA PHE A 105 3.85 6.06 -16.65
C PHE A 105 2.40 5.88 -16.17
N PRO A 106 1.56 6.92 -16.25
CA PRO A 106 0.15 6.80 -15.91
C PRO A 106 -0.56 5.92 -16.95
N LEU A 107 -1.50 5.11 -16.46
CA LEU A 107 -2.34 4.26 -17.28
C LEU A 107 -3.75 4.24 -16.69
N ASN A 108 -4.77 4.39 -17.55
CA ASN A 108 -6.15 4.13 -17.18
C ASN A 108 -6.85 3.46 -18.37
N ARG A 109 -7.26 2.20 -18.19
CA ARG A 109 -7.97 1.39 -19.20
C ARG A 109 -9.38 1.00 -18.75
N GLY A 110 -10.01 1.83 -17.91
CA GLY A 110 -11.32 1.54 -17.31
C GLY A 110 -11.28 0.76 -16.00
N TYR A 111 -10.09 0.57 -15.42
CA TYR A 111 -9.86 -0.15 -14.15
C TYR A 111 -9.38 0.78 -13.02
N GLY A 112 -9.57 2.10 -13.17
CA GLY A 112 -9.00 3.10 -12.28
C GLY A 112 -7.63 3.60 -12.75
N ASP A 113 -7.06 4.53 -11.98
CA ASP A 113 -5.76 5.11 -12.27
C ASP A 113 -4.65 4.18 -11.81
N GLN A 114 -3.72 3.89 -12.73
CA GLN A 114 -2.62 2.97 -12.51
C GLN A 114 -1.30 3.63 -12.88
N LEU A 115 -0.22 3.15 -12.26
CA LEU A 115 1.15 3.45 -12.64
C LEU A 115 1.80 2.19 -13.19
N GLY A 116 2.15 2.23 -14.48
CA GLY A 116 2.94 1.20 -15.14
C GLY A 116 4.42 1.45 -14.96
N LEU A 117 5.19 0.41 -14.62
CA LEU A 117 6.66 0.44 -14.64
C LEU A 117 7.19 -0.61 -15.60
N LEU A 118 7.96 -0.16 -16.58
CA LEU A 118 8.60 -1.02 -17.58
C LEU A 118 9.47 -2.10 -16.91
N LEU A 119 9.46 -3.31 -17.46
CA LEU A 119 10.21 -4.45 -16.91
C LEU A 119 11.70 -4.16 -16.69
N GLN A 120 12.32 -3.35 -17.54
CA GLN A 120 13.74 -2.97 -17.42
C GLN A 120 14.10 -2.17 -16.15
N TYR A 121 13.10 -1.63 -15.44
CA TYR A 121 13.30 -0.89 -14.19
C TYR A 121 12.97 -1.72 -12.94
N TRP A 122 12.57 -2.97 -13.12
CA TRP A 122 12.43 -3.92 -12.04
C TRP A 122 13.72 -4.71 -11.86
N ALA A 123 14.15 -4.87 -10.62
CA ALA A 123 15.30 -5.69 -10.28
C ALA A 123 14.86 -7.09 -9.80
N PRO A 124 15.68 -8.14 -10.01
CA PRO A 124 15.43 -9.47 -9.46
C PRO A 124 15.62 -9.55 -7.95
N LEU A 125 16.39 -8.63 -7.37
CA LEU A 125 16.76 -8.59 -5.96
C LEU A 125 16.50 -7.20 -5.34
N PRO A 126 16.17 -7.13 -4.04
CA PRO A 126 15.86 -5.87 -3.36
C PRO A 126 17.07 -4.91 -3.30
N GLU A 127 18.29 -5.42 -3.10
CA GLU A 127 19.51 -4.63 -3.05
C GLU A 127 19.81 -3.93 -4.39
N GLU A 128 19.54 -4.61 -5.51
CA GLU A 128 19.70 -4.05 -6.84
C GLU A 128 18.69 -2.93 -7.11
N ALA A 129 17.43 -3.11 -6.65
CA ALA A 129 16.41 -2.07 -6.72
C ALA A 129 16.82 -0.82 -5.90
N GLN A 130 17.38 -1.03 -4.71
CA GLN A 130 17.88 0.06 -3.87
C GLN A 130 19.05 0.78 -4.54
N ALA A 131 20.03 0.04 -5.07
CA ALA A 131 21.19 0.59 -5.77
C ALA A 131 20.77 1.41 -7.00
N ALA A 132 19.82 0.89 -7.80
CA ALA A 132 19.29 1.59 -8.97
C ALA A 132 18.57 2.90 -8.62
N SER A 133 17.95 2.98 -7.44
CA SER A 133 17.34 4.22 -6.95
C SER A 133 18.38 5.27 -6.53
N HIS A 134 19.51 4.82 -5.94
CA HIS A 134 20.59 5.69 -5.45
C HIS A 134 21.58 6.12 -6.55
N ALA A 135 21.67 5.40 -7.66
CA ALA A 135 22.61 5.67 -8.75
C ALA A 135 22.31 6.95 -9.57
N THR A 136 21.31 7.74 -9.18
CA THR A 136 21.10 9.08 -9.74
C THR A 136 22.00 10.07 -8.98
N PRO A 137 22.86 10.86 -9.65
CA PRO A 137 23.78 11.74 -8.97
C PRO A 137 22.98 12.76 -8.15
N GLN A 138 23.23 12.77 -6.85
CA GLN A 138 22.82 13.85 -5.98
C GLN A 138 23.55 15.11 -6.46
N HIS A 139 22.85 15.98 -7.18
CA HIS A 139 23.36 17.29 -7.55
C HIS A 139 23.58 18.10 -6.27
N GLY A 140 24.84 18.19 -5.85
CA GLY A 140 25.46 19.38 -5.26
C GLY A 140 24.99 19.83 -3.88
N THR A 141 25.65 19.30 -2.84
CA THR A 141 26.02 20.12 -1.67
C THR A 141 27.46 19.79 -1.27
N THR A 142 28.42 20.13 -2.13
CA THR A 142 29.75 20.52 -1.65
C THR A 142 29.72 22.03 -1.49
N ALA A 143 29.18 22.49 -0.36
CA ALA A 143 29.56 23.79 0.16
C ALA A 143 31.01 23.66 0.65
N THR A 144 31.94 23.79 -0.30
CA THR A 144 33.34 24.07 -0.05
C THR A 144 33.41 25.35 0.77
N GLY A 145 33.63 25.21 2.08
CA GLY A 145 34.00 26.35 2.91
C GLY A 145 35.35 26.88 2.44
N PRO A 146 35.53 28.21 2.26
CA PRO A 146 36.88 28.75 2.31
C PRO A 146 37.32 28.74 3.78
N LEU A 147 38.33 27.92 4.05
CA LEU A 147 39.20 28.03 5.22
C LEU A 147 39.62 29.50 5.37
N ALA A 148 39.33 30.06 6.55
CA ALA A 148 39.96 31.28 7.01
C ALA A 148 41.48 31.11 6.97
N VAL A 149 42.16 31.95 6.21
CA VAL A 149 43.59 32.21 6.39
C VAL A 149 43.73 33.63 6.90
N GLN A 150 44.24 33.73 8.12
CA GLN A 150 44.63 34.97 8.76
C GLN A 150 45.79 35.62 8.00
N GLY A 151 45.72 36.93 7.82
CA GLY A 151 46.83 37.76 7.35
C GLY A 151 46.88 39.04 8.16
N VAL A 152 47.83 39.10 9.09
CA VAL A 152 48.32 40.29 9.82
C VAL A 152 49.24 41.09 8.88
N LEU A 153 49.46 42.38 9.20
CA LEU A 153 50.48 43.36 8.71
C LEU A 153 49.91 44.38 7.69
N TRP A 154 49.97 45.71 7.85
CA TRP A 154 50.56 46.67 8.81
C TRP A 154 49.58 47.83 9.03
#